data_AF-T1U9F4-F1
#
_entry.id   AF-T1U9F4-F1
#
_cell.length_a   1.000
_cell.length_b   1.000
_cell.length_c   1.000
_cell.angle_alpha   90.00
_cell.angle_beta   90.00
_cell.angle_gamma   90.00
#
_symmetry.space_group_name_H-M   'P 1'
#
loop_
_entity.id
_entity.type
_entity.pdbx_description
1 polymer ?
#
loop_
_entity_poly.entity_id
_entity_poly.type
_entity_poly.pdbx_seq_one_letter_code
_entity_poly.pdbx_strand_id
1 'polypeptide(L)'
;MEHDGYNKLNGILRGFLGDSFTLDGKEGGLNMSKMLEFIKKEKPKMNILLMGATGVGKSSLINALFGEEIAKTGVGKPITQHLEKYIDEKKGLILWDTKGIEAADYHDTVQSVQKEMEESFEKLDEKEAIDVAYLCVKETSGRVEERERESY
;
A
#
# COMPACT_ATOMS: atom_id res chain seq x y z
N MET A 1 -8.28 -29.02 -17.96
CA MET A 1 -7.42 -27.81 -17.96
C MET A 1 -7.68 -26.88 -16.76
N GLU A 2 -8.83 -26.95 -16.06
CA GLU A 2 -9.10 -26.13 -14.85
C GLU A 2 -8.36 -26.58 -13.58
N HIS A 3 -7.92 -27.84 -13.50
CA HIS A 3 -7.38 -28.44 -12.27
C HIS A 3 -5.99 -27.94 -11.87
N ASP A 4 -5.22 -27.39 -12.81
CA ASP A 4 -3.81 -27.02 -12.60
C ASP A 4 -3.68 -25.61 -11.99
N GLY A 5 -4.55 -24.68 -12.37
CA GLY A 5 -4.60 -23.34 -11.80
C GLY A 5 -5.05 -23.32 -10.33
N TYR A 6 -6.00 -24.21 -9.98
CA TYR A 6 -6.52 -24.35 -8.62
C TYR A 6 -5.44 -24.81 -7.62
N ASN A 7 -4.67 -25.84 -8.01
CA ASN A 7 -3.60 -26.37 -7.16
C ASN A 7 -2.47 -25.34 -6.98
N LYS A 8 -2.15 -24.57 -8.01
CA LYS A 8 -1.13 -23.52 -7.94
C LYS A 8 -1.56 -22.37 -7.04
N LEU A 9 -2.79 -21.88 -7.18
CA LEU A 9 -3.34 -20.84 -6.32
C LEU A 9 -3.42 -21.29 -4.86
N ASN A 10 -3.83 -22.54 -4.62
CA ASN A 10 -3.82 -23.14 -3.29
C ASN A 10 -2.42 -23.23 -2.67
N GLY A 11 -1.41 -23.57 -3.46
CA GLY A 11 -0.02 -23.59 -3.00
C GLY A 11 0.47 -22.20 -2.58
N ILE A 12 0.18 -21.18 -3.39
CA ILE A 12 0.53 -19.78 -3.09
C ILE A 12 -0.20 -19.30 -1.83
N LEU A 13 -1.51 -19.52 -1.75
CA LEU A 13 -2.31 -19.09 -0.60
C LEU A 13 -1.94 -19.84 0.68
N ARG A 14 -1.59 -21.12 0.61
CA ARG A 14 -1.03 -21.86 1.77
C ARG A 14 0.35 -21.37 2.18
N GLY A 15 1.18 -20.93 1.23
CA GLY A 15 2.46 -20.31 1.54
C GLY A 15 2.32 -18.98 2.28
N PHE A 16 1.33 -18.18 1.91
CA PHE A 16 1.10 -16.85 2.48
C PHE A 16 0.21 -16.83 3.73
N LEU A 17 -0.91 -17.56 3.71
CA LEU A 17 -1.91 -17.60 4.79
C LEU A 17 -1.79 -18.83 5.69
N GLY A 18 -0.85 -19.74 5.41
CA GLY A 18 -0.71 -20.99 6.15
C GLY A 18 -1.98 -21.87 6.04
N ASP A 19 -2.43 -22.39 7.17
CA ASP A 19 -3.69 -23.13 7.28
C ASP A 19 -4.90 -22.24 7.64
N SER A 20 -4.72 -20.92 7.58
CA SER A 20 -5.77 -19.92 7.82
C SER A 20 -6.72 -19.79 6.64
N PHE A 21 -6.40 -20.38 5.50
CA PHE A 21 -7.27 -20.38 4.32
C PHE A 21 -7.41 -21.81 3.79
N THR A 22 -8.66 -22.25 3.64
CA THR A 22 -8.99 -23.54 3.06
C THR A 22 -9.75 -23.37 1.77
N LEU A 23 -9.28 -24.09 0.74
CA LEU A 23 -9.93 -24.27 -0.55
C LEU A 23 -10.03 -25.78 -0.78
N ASP A 24 -10.93 -26.43 -0.04
CA ASP A 24 -11.15 -27.88 -0.08
C ASP A 24 -12.43 -28.27 -0.86
N GLY A 25 -13.11 -27.28 -1.44
CA GLY A 25 -14.35 -27.48 -2.20
C GLY A 25 -15.60 -27.78 -1.35
N LYS A 26 -15.49 -27.78 -0.01
CA LYS A 26 -16.61 -28.00 0.91
C LYS A 26 -16.96 -26.75 1.69
N GLU A 27 -15.96 -26.09 2.30
CA GLU A 27 -16.09 -24.78 2.95
C GLU A 27 -14.87 -23.94 2.57
N GLY A 28 -15.01 -23.15 1.50
CA GLY A 28 -14.03 -22.13 1.15
C GLY A 28 -14.15 -20.97 2.12
N GLY A 29 -13.10 -20.68 2.88
CA GLY A 29 -13.19 -19.64 3.90
C GLY A 29 -11.87 -19.20 4.49
N LEU A 30 -11.80 -17.90 4.80
CA LEU A 30 -10.72 -17.31 5.59
C LEU A 30 -11.03 -17.51 7.08
N ASN A 31 -10.19 -18.28 7.78
CA ASN A 31 -10.26 -18.43 9.22
C ASN A 31 -9.53 -17.27 9.89
N MET A 32 -10.30 -16.27 10.33
CA MET A 32 -9.77 -15.05 10.95
C MET A 32 -8.94 -15.31 12.21
N SER A 33 -9.30 -16.31 13.02
CA SER A 33 -8.57 -16.64 14.25
C SER A 33 -7.18 -17.18 13.94
N LYS A 34 -7.09 -18.11 12.99
CA LYS A 34 -5.80 -18.67 12.53
C LYS A 34 -4.95 -17.61 11.85
N MET A 35 -5.56 -16.76 11.02
CA MET A 35 -4.85 -15.65 10.36
C MET A 35 -4.26 -14.70 11.40
N LEU A 36 -5.03 -14.38 12.45
CA LEU A 36 -4.56 -13.54 13.55
C LEU A 36 -3.42 -14.21 14.33
N GLU A 37 -3.51 -15.51 14.61
CA GLU A 37 -2.41 -16.26 15.24
C GLU A 37 -1.15 -16.26 14.38
N PHE A 38 -1.29 -16.49 13.08
CA PHE A 38 -0.19 -16.42 12.11
C PHE A 38 0.46 -15.04 12.10
N ILE A 39 -0.33 -13.96 11.96
CA ILE A 39 0.19 -12.58 11.96
C ILE A 39 0.90 -12.27 13.29
N LYS A 40 0.34 -12.69 14.44
CA LYS A 40 0.97 -12.48 15.75
C LYS A 40 2.30 -13.22 15.90
N LYS A 41 2.39 -14.44 15.34
CA LYS A 41 3.56 -15.31 15.46
C LYS A 41 4.66 -14.91 14.48
N GLU A 42 4.33 -14.81 13.20
CA GLU A 42 5.29 -14.55 12.13
C GLU A 42 5.63 -13.06 11.99
N LYS A 43 4.75 -12.18 12.51
CA LYS A 43 4.89 -10.71 12.44
C LYS A 43 5.33 -10.23 11.06
N PRO A 44 4.62 -10.64 9.99
CA PRO A 44 4.98 -10.23 8.64
C PRO A 44 4.94 -8.70 8.55
N LYS A 45 5.91 -8.12 7.84
CA LYS A 45 5.86 -6.70 7.49
C LYS A 45 5.06 -6.54 6.21
N MET A 46 4.16 -5.57 6.19
CA MET A 46 3.40 -5.16 5.02
C MET A 46 3.93 -3.82 4.53
N ASN A 47 4.47 -3.79 3.31
CA ASN A 47 4.97 -2.60 2.64
C ASN A 47 3.89 -2.00 1.75
N ILE A 48 3.38 -0.83 2.13
CA ILE A 48 2.30 -0.14 1.45
C ILE A 48 2.82 1.17 0.88
N LEU A 49 2.66 1.36 -0.43
CA LEU A 49 2.89 2.63 -1.10
C LEU A 49 1.62 3.49 -1.10
N LEU A 50 1.71 4.73 -0.67
CA LEU A 50 0.62 5.70 -0.73
C LEU A 50 0.84 6.66 -1.90
N MET A 51 -0.08 6.67 -2.86
CA MET A 51 -0.09 7.56 -4.01
C MET A 51 -1.38 8.38 -4.07
N GLY A 52 -1.35 9.49 -4.79
CA GLY A 52 -2.52 10.33 -5.00
C GLY A 52 -2.18 11.81 -5.00
N ALA A 53 -3.17 12.62 -5.39
CA ALA A 53 -3.00 14.06 -5.55
C ALA A 53 -2.60 14.78 -4.24
N THR A 54 -2.08 16.00 -4.36
CA THR A 54 -1.82 16.84 -3.18
C THR A 54 -3.11 17.11 -2.41
N GLY A 55 -3.07 16.97 -1.08
CA GLY A 55 -4.20 17.28 -0.20
C GLY A 55 -5.30 16.21 -0.13
N VAL A 56 -5.10 15.02 -0.71
CA VAL A 56 -6.07 13.90 -0.62
C VAL A 56 -6.07 13.19 0.74
N GLY A 57 -5.06 13.45 1.59
CA GLY A 57 -5.01 12.91 2.96
C GLY A 57 -4.04 11.75 3.19
N LYS A 58 -3.03 11.52 2.33
CA LYS A 58 -2.04 10.44 2.49
C LYS A 58 -1.34 10.47 3.86
N SER A 59 -0.74 11.60 4.22
CA SER A 59 -0.04 11.77 5.51
C SER A 59 -1.02 11.72 6.70
N SER A 60 -2.28 12.12 6.52
CA SER A 60 -3.34 11.94 7.53
C SER A 60 -3.70 10.47 7.73
N LEU A 61 -3.72 9.66 6.66
CA LEU A 61 -3.91 8.21 6.75
C LEU A 61 -2.77 7.55 7.51
N ILE A 62 -1.52 7.98 7.31
CA ILE A 62 -0.37 7.51 8.09
C ILE A 62 -0.59 7.76 9.58
N ASN A 63 -0.91 9.00 9.96
CA ASN A 63 -1.13 9.35 11.36
C ASN A 63 -2.30 8.55 11.97
N ALA A 64 -3.37 8.31 11.21
CA ALA A 64 -4.49 7.49 11.66
C ALA A 64 -4.09 6.02 11.88
N LEU A 65 -3.29 5.43 10.98
CA LEU A 65 -2.81 4.05 11.10
C LEU A 65 -1.80 3.88 12.23
N PHE A 66 -0.94 4.87 12.46
CA PHE A 66 0.03 4.87 13.55
C PHE A 66 -0.62 5.18 14.90
N GLY A 67 -1.68 5.99 14.91
CA GLY A 67 -2.35 6.45 16.12
C GLY A 67 -1.66 7.64 16.80
N GLU A 68 -0.73 8.28 16.11
CA GLU A 68 0.03 9.45 16.56
C GLU A 68 0.44 10.33 15.38
N GLU A 69 0.79 11.59 15.64
CA GLU A 69 1.14 12.57 14.62
C GLU A 69 2.63 12.49 14.26
N ILE A 70 2.96 11.65 13.28
CA ILE A 70 4.34 11.40 12.85
C ILE A 70 4.64 11.94 11.45
N ALA A 71 3.62 11.99 10.59
CA ALA A 71 3.70 12.53 9.25
C ALA A 71 3.16 13.96 9.28
N LYS A 72 3.92 14.89 8.70
CA LYS A 72 3.54 16.31 8.68
C LYS A 72 2.30 16.48 7.81
N THR A 73 1.27 17.11 8.36
CA THR A 73 0.03 17.45 7.64
C THR A 73 -0.13 18.96 7.51
N GLY A 74 -0.92 19.40 6.55
CA GLY A 74 -1.17 20.81 6.30
C GLY A 74 -2.20 21.04 5.21
N VAL A 75 -2.67 22.29 5.11
CA VAL A 75 -3.65 22.72 4.10
C VAL A 75 -3.00 23.73 3.17
N GLY A 76 -3.35 23.66 1.89
CA GLY A 76 -2.92 24.61 0.86
C GLY A 76 -1.66 24.15 0.14
N LYS A 77 -0.48 24.39 0.71
CA LYS A 77 0.79 24.04 0.06
C LYS A 77 1.11 22.55 0.19
N PRO A 78 1.72 21.91 -0.83
CA PRO A 78 2.25 20.56 -0.69
C PRO A 78 3.25 20.50 0.47
N ILE A 79 3.07 19.53 1.37
CA ILE A 79 3.93 19.36 2.56
C ILE A 79 4.99 18.30 2.29
N THR A 80 4.57 17.08 1.92
CA THR A 80 5.46 16.00 1.47
C THR A 80 6.06 16.37 0.12
N GLN A 81 7.39 16.53 0.07
CA GLN A 81 8.12 16.91 -1.15
C GLN A 81 8.86 15.74 -1.81
N HIS A 82 9.14 14.69 -1.04
CA HIS A 82 9.90 13.52 -1.48
C HIS A 82 9.25 12.26 -0.93
N LEU A 83 9.64 11.10 -1.47
CA LEU A 83 9.28 9.79 -0.93
C LEU A 83 9.79 9.62 0.51
N GLU A 84 8.88 9.37 1.45
CA GLU A 84 9.20 9.17 2.88
C GLU A 84 8.78 7.78 3.37
N LYS A 85 9.66 7.10 4.13
CA LYS A 85 9.41 5.77 4.71
C LYS A 85 9.02 5.90 6.19
N TYR A 86 7.90 5.31 6.57
CA TYR A 86 7.39 5.23 7.95
C TYR A 86 7.27 3.77 8.37
N ILE A 87 7.77 3.40 9.54
CA ILE A 87 7.81 2.00 10.00
C ILE A 87 7.14 1.85 11.37
N ASP A 88 6.09 1.04 11.45
CA ASP A 88 5.47 0.58 12.70
C ASP A 88 5.86 -0.88 12.94
N GLU A 89 6.95 -1.12 13.66
CA GLU A 89 7.43 -2.46 14.00
C GLU A 89 6.43 -3.24 14.87
N LYS A 90 5.57 -2.55 15.64
CA LYS A 90 4.57 -3.21 16.49
C LYS A 90 3.40 -3.74 15.67
N LYS A 91 2.98 -2.97 14.66
CA LYS A 91 1.90 -3.36 13.74
C LYS A 91 2.39 -4.11 12.50
N GLY A 92 3.71 -4.19 12.28
CA GLY A 92 4.29 -4.81 11.09
C GLY A 92 3.97 -4.01 9.83
N LEU A 93 3.97 -2.68 9.90
CA LEU A 93 3.62 -1.81 8.75
C LEU A 93 4.83 -1.01 8.30
N ILE A 94 5.02 -0.93 6.99
CA ILE A 94 5.91 0.01 6.33
C ILE A 94 5.04 0.82 5.38
N LEU A 95 4.92 2.13 5.59
CA LEU A 95 4.18 3.04 4.73
C LEU A 95 5.16 3.94 3.99
N TRP A 96 5.02 4.02 2.68
CA TRP A 96 5.77 4.94 1.82
C TRP A 96 4.86 6.08 1.38
N ASP A 97 5.10 7.30 1.87
CA ASP A 97 4.35 8.50 1.46
C ASP A 97 5.02 9.14 0.26
N THR A 98 4.29 9.29 -0.85
CA THR A 98 4.81 9.98 -2.04
C THR A 98 4.48 11.47 -2.01
N LYS A 99 5.29 12.28 -2.72
CA LYS A 99 4.87 13.63 -3.10
C LYS A 99 3.48 13.57 -3.75
N GLY A 100 2.60 14.48 -3.37
CA GLY A 100 1.28 14.57 -3.98
C GLY A 100 1.35 15.04 -5.43
N ILE A 101 0.57 14.41 -6.31
CA ILE A 101 0.46 14.81 -7.71
C ILE A 101 -0.29 16.14 -7.80
N GLU A 102 0.34 17.15 -8.40
CA GLU A 102 -0.23 18.50 -8.54
C GLU A 102 -0.78 18.70 -9.96
N ALA A 103 -1.98 19.28 -10.09
CA ALA A 103 -2.60 19.46 -11.40
C ALA A 103 -1.88 20.51 -12.27
N ALA A 104 -1.31 21.55 -11.65
CA ALA A 104 -0.59 22.61 -12.36
C ALA A 104 0.69 22.08 -13.02
N ASP A 105 1.35 21.13 -12.38
CA ASP A 105 2.66 20.58 -12.77
C ASP A 105 2.59 19.04 -12.87
N TYR A 106 1.52 18.52 -13.50
CA TYR A 106 1.19 17.09 -13.50
C TYR A 106 2.32 16.22 -14.04
N HIS A 107 2.79 16.50 -15.27
CA HIS A 107 3.83 15.70 -15.91
C HIS A 107 5.14 15.70 -15.10
N ASP A 108 5.56 16.87 -14.64
CA ASP A 108 6.80 17.01 -13.86
C ASP A 108 6.70 16.28 -12.53
N THR A 109 5.55 16.39 -11.86
CA THR A 109 5.33 15.74 -10.57
C THR A 109 5.28 14.22 -10.71
N VAL A 110 4.59 13.70 -11.73
CA VAL A 110 4.55 12.24 -11.99
C VAL A 110 5.94 11.70 -12.32
N GLN A 111 6.69 12.38 -13.19
CA GLN A 111 8.07 11.97 -13.52
C GLN A 111 8.99 12.00 -12.29
N SER A 112 8.88 13.03 -11.46
CA SER A 112 9.66 13.12 -10.21
C SER A 112 9.33 11.98 -9.25
N VAL A 113 8.03 11.66 -9.07
CA VAL A 113 7.60 10.56 -8.20
C VAL A 113 8.06 9.20 -8.75
N GLN A 114 7.91 8.96 -10.06
CA GLN A 114 8.38 7.73 -10.71
C GLN A 114 9.88 7.54 -10.50
N LYS A 115 10.68 8.58 -10.75
CA LYS A 115 12.13 8.55 -10.57
C LYS A 115 12.51 8.27 -9.11
N GLU A 116 11.90 8.95 -8.15
CA GLU A 116 12.17 8.71 -6.72
C GLU A 116 11.82 7.28 -6.30
N MET A 117 10.73 6.72 -6.83
CA MET A 117 10.33 5.33 -6.60
C MET A 117 11.35 4.35 -7.19
N GLU A 118 11.75 4.54 -8.45
CA GLU A 118 12.77 3.71 -9.11
C GLU A 118 14.08 3.72 -8.31
N GLU A 119 14.61 4.91 -8.00
CA GLU A 119 15.87 5.07 -7.26
C GLU A 119 15.84 4.50 -5.83
N SER A 120 14.65 4.47 -5.22
CA SER A 120 14.46 3.95 -3.86
C SER A 120 14.25 2.45 -3.84
N PHE A 121 13.48 1.92 -4.79
CA PHE A 121 13.06 0.52 -4.80
C PHE A 121 14.05 -0.41 -5.49
N GLU A 122 14.88 0.09 -6.42
CA GLU A 122 16.04 -0.65 -6.95
C GLU A 122 17.01 -1.12 -5.85
N LYS A 123 17.01 -0.44 -4.70
CA LYS A 123 17.92 -0.71 -3.58
C LYS A 123 17.28 -1.57 -2.49
N LEU A 124 16.01 -1.92 -2.62
CA LEU A 124 15.30 -2.73 -1.61
C LEU A 124 15.61 -4.21 -1.78
N ASP A 125 15.73 -4.91 -0.66
CA ASP A 125 15.74 -6.38 -0.65
C ASP A 125 14.38 -6.90 -1.15
N GLU A 126 14.32 -8.09 -1.75
CA GLU A 126 13.05 -8.72 -2.16
C GLU A 126 12.04 -8.80 -1.01
N LYS A 127 12.51 -8.91 0.24
CA LYS A 127 11.66 -8.92 1.45
C LYS A 127 11.09 -7.56 1.85
N GLU A 128 11.60 -6.49 1.24
CA GLU A 128 11.10 -5.12 1.42
C GLU A 128 10.36 -4.60 0.17
N ALA A 129 10.10 -5.47 -0.81
CA ALA A 129 9.31 -5.12 -1.98
C ALA A 129 7.93 -4.57 -1.57
N ILE A 130 7.40 -3.64 -2.38
CA ILE A 130 6.06 -3.09 -2.17
C ILE A 130 5.03 -4.20 -2.38
N ASP A 131 4.26 -4.50 -1.34
CA ASP A 131 3.21 -5.52 -1.35
C ASP A 131 1.92 -4.97 -1.95
N VAL A 132 1.60 -3.70 -1.62
CA VAL A 132 0.33 -3.06 -2.00
C VAL A 132 0.56 -1.58 -2.31
N ALA A 133 -0.14 -1.05 -3.30
CA ALA A 133 -0.25 0.39 -3.54
C ALA A 133 -1.67 0.88 -3.25
N TYR A 134 -1.81 1.91 -2.42
CA TYR A 134 -3.05 2.63 -2.17
C TYR A 134 -3.09 3.92 -2.97
N LEU A 135 -3.99 3.99 -3.94
CA LEU A 135 -4.34 5.25 -4.58
C LEU A 135 -5.38 5.98 -3.72
N CYS A 136 -4.93 7.06 -3.09
CA CYS A 136 -5.77 7.94 -2.29
C CYS A 136 -6.46 8.96 -3.20
N VAL A 137 -7.80 8.90 -3.24
CA VAL A 137 -8.67 9.81 -4.00
C VAL A 137 -9.53 10.60 -3.02
N LYS A 138 -9.79 11.87 -3.31
CA LYS A 138 -10.59 12.72 -2.44
C LYS A 138 -12.07 12.35 -2.58
N GLU A 139 -12.74 12.03 -1.48
CA GLU A 139 -14.17 11.64 -1.49
C GLU A 139 -15.08 12.75 -2.05
N THR A 140 -14.82 14.02 -1.74
CA THR A 140 -15.72 15.13 -2.09
C THR A 140 -15.70 15.51 -3.57
N SER A 141 -14.76 14.98 -4.38
CA SER A 141 -14.85 15.14 -5.83
C SER A 141 -15.85 14.11 -6.33
N GLY A 142 -17.10 14.52 -6.55
CA GLY A 142 -18.14 13.67 -7.17
C GLY A 142 -17.84 13.24 -8.62
N ARG A 143 -16.56 13.29 -9.04
CA ARG A 143 -16.01 12.95 -10.35
C ARG A 143 -14.59 12.44 -10.14
N VAL A 144 -14.22 11.38 -10.88
CA VAL A 144 -12.82 10.95 -11.05
C VAL A 144 -12.13 11.99 -11.94
N GLU A 145 -10.99 12.51 -11.51
CA GLU A 145 -10.23 13.48 -12.30
C GLU A 145 -9.28 12.79 -13.30
N GLU A 146 -8.92 13.45 -14.40
CA GLU A 146 -8.12 12.82 -15.47
C GLU A 146 -6.75 12.35 -14.94
N ARG A 147 -6.14 13.11 -14.03
CA ARG A 147 -4.91 12.71 -13.32
C ARG A 147 -5.05 11.38 -12.56
N GLU A 148 -6.24 11.03 -12.11
CA GLU A 148 -6.50 9.77 -11.40
C GLU A 148 -6.67 8.61 -12.39
N ARG A 149 -7.01 8.89 -13.65
CA ARG A 149 -7.11 7.89 -14.73
C ARG A 149 -5.77 7.61 -15.40
N GLU A 150 -4.93 8.63 -15.53
CA GLU A 150 -3.65 8.56 -16.22
C GLU A 150 -2.49 8.07 -15.33
N SER A 151 -2.71 7.90 -14.02
CA SER A 151 -1.69 7.41 -13.07
C SER A 151 -1.49 5.89 -13.07
N TYR A 152 -1.99 5.18 -14.10
CA TYR A 152 -1.99 3.72 -14.22
C TYR A 152 -1.23 3.22 -15.44
#